data_AF-A0A2N1RI00-F1
#
_entry.id   AF-A0A2N1RI00-F1
#
_cell.length_a   1.000
_cell.length_b   1.000
_cell.length_c   1.000
_cell.angle_alpha   90.00
_cell.angle_beta   90.00
_cell.angle_gamma   90.00
#
_symmetry.space_group_name_H-M   'P 1'
#
loop_
_entity.id
_entity.type
_entity.pdbx_description
1 polymer ?
#
loop_
_entity_poly.entity_id
_entity_poly.type
_entity_poly.pdbx_seq_one_letter_code
_entity_poly.pdbx_strand_id
1 'polypeptide(L)'
;MQHEVTTPQELLDYHGVIQEEGWARRPIWKYDRRNIHASAMRIKEWDYYAVLSHEQEFCIAATFSDLGFAALLSLAYIDLKLGRNVQVDAIKPLSLGKLHLPHDSGDHAISWANEHLRLAFSRKHELRRLLVAAPEMVLPDGRVGLDADLTLIQQPNLESLNIATSWKENRKAFYLNEKVNCMPATGLVRIGDDEVHLDSASSFGVLDWGRGRWTYT
;
A
#
# COMPACT_ATOMS: atom_id res chain seq x y z
N MET A 1 9.18 20.06 -8.10
CA MET A 1 10.15 19.77 -7.03
C MET A 1 11.28 18.97 -7.67
N GLN A 2 12.50 19.51 -7.78
CA GLN A 2 13.68 18.84 -8.36
C GLN A 2 14.82 18.83 -7.33
N HIS A 3 14.50 18.53 -6.08
CA HIS A 3 15.43 18.56 -4.96
C HIS A 3 15.58 17.15 -4.40
N GLU A 4 16.76 16.55 -4.55
CA GLU A 4 17.07 15.25 -3.96
C GLU A 4 17.54 15.45 -2.52
N VAL A 5 16.82 14.86 -1.59
CA VAL A 5 17.17 14.83 -0.17
C VAL A 5 17.94 13.54 0.09
N THR A 6 19.08 13.64 0.78
CA THR A 6 20.02 12.53 0.95
C THR A 6 20.28 12.18 2.43
N THR A 7 19.88 13.05 3.35
CA THR A 7 20.15 12.89 4.80
C THR A 7 18.89 12.43 5.55
N PRO A 8 18.95 11.35 6.35
CA PRO A 8 17.87 10.95 7.24
C PRO A 8 17.48 12.06 8.22
N GLN A 9 16.18 12.35 8.33
CA GLN A 9 15.66 13.44 9.16
C GLN A 9 14.24 13.16 9.65
N GLU A 10 13.78 13.91 10.65
CA GLU A 10 12.36 13.91 11.01
C GLU A 10 11.54 14.56 9.89
N LEU A 11 10.37 14.00 9.58
CA LEU A 11 9.52 14.55 8.52
C LEU A 11 9.07 15.97 8.86
N LEU A 12 8.59 16.17 10.09
CA LEU A 12 7.96 17.41 10.54
C LEU A 12 8.84 18.13 11.57
N ASP A 13 8.80 19.46 11.55
CA ASP A 13 9.33 20.31 12.62
C ASP A 13 8.35 20.41 13.80
N TYR A 14 8.73 21.18 14.84
CA TYR A 14 7.88 21.43 16.01
C TYR A 14 6.62 22.26 15.70
N HIS A 15 6.48 22.83 14.50
CA HIS A 15 5.26 23.52 14.06
C HIS A 15 4.29 22.58 13.33
N GLY A 16 4.73 21.36 12.98
CA GLY A 16 3.99 20.39 12.20
C GLY A 16 4.04 20.66 10.70
N VAL A 17 5.15 21.21 10.19
CA VAL A 17 5.43 21.48 8.77
C VAL A 17 6.63 20.62 8.33
N ILE A 18 6.67 20.22 7.05
CA ILE A 18 7.81 19.47 6.51
C ILE A 18 9.10 20.28 6.65
N GLN A 19 10.16 19.66 7.19
CA GLN A 19 11.47 20.30 7.35
C GLN A 19 12.15 20.56 6.00
N GLU A 20 12.14 19.56 5.12
CA GLU A 20 12.76 19.61 3.81
C GLU A 20 11.88 18.87 2.79
N GLU A 21 11.25 19.62 1.89
CA GLU A 21 10.45 19.06 0.79
C GLU A 21 11.37 18.58 -0.33
N GLY A 22 11.09 17.42 -0.91
CA GLY A 22 11.88 16.90 -2.02
C GLY A 22 11.52 15.47 -2.39
N TRP A 23 12.45 14.83 -3.08
CA TRP A 23 12.40 13.40 -3.37
C TRP A 23 13.66 12.69 -2.86
N ALA A 24 13.60 11.39 -2.62
CA ALA A 24 14.75 10.60 -2.16
C ALA A 24 14.69 9.17 -2.71
N ARG A 25 15.86 8.53 -2.82
CA ARG A 25 16.03 7.13 -3.29
C ARG A 25 15.75 6.07 -2.21
N ARG A 26 15.56 6.52 -0.97
CA ARG A 26 15.35 5.69 0.22
C ARG A 26 14.41 6.42 1.19
N PRO A 27 13.70 5.69 2.07
CA PRO A 27 12.82 6.29 3.08
C PRO A 27 13.65 6.98 4.17
N ILE A 28 13.98 8.25 3.93
CA ILE A 28 14.84 9.06 4.82
C ILE A 28 14.06 10.01 5.73
N TRP A 29 12.78 10.27 5.44
CA TRP A 29 11.91 11.04 6.33
C TRP A 29 11.28 10.12 7.37
N LYS A 30 11.58 10.36 8.63
CA LYS A 30 10.94 9.66 9.76
C LYS A 30 9.57 10.25 10.00
N TYR A 31 8.55 9.45 9.70
CA TYR A 31 7.17 9.81 9.95
C TYR A 31 6.75 9.40 11.36
N ASP A 32 6.03 10.28 12.05
CA ASP A 32 5.34 9.96 13.30
C ASP A 32 3.99 10.66 13.31
N ARG A 33 2.92 9.86 13.38
CA ARG A 33 1.54 10.36 13.43
C ARG A 33 1.32 11.36 14.57
N ARG A 34 2.05 11.25 15.68
CA ARG A 34 1.95 12.13 16.86
C ARG A 34 2.47 13.54 16.59
N ASN A 35 3.35 13.72 15.61
CA ASN A 35 3.89 15.02 15.23
C ASN A 35 2.93 15.81 14.31
N ILE A 36 1.78 15.23 13.95
CA ILE A 36 0.79 15.89 13.08
C ILE A 36 -0.17 16.73 13.93
N HIS A 37 -0.07 18.04 13.78
CA HIS A 37 -0.97 19.01 14.42
C HIS A 37 -2.33 19.11 13.71
N ALA A 38 -3.13 18.04 13.77
CA ALA A 38 -4.48 17.97 13.19
C ALA A 38 -5.39 16.98 13.93
N SER A 39 -6.70 17.11 13.72
CA SER A 39 -7.66 16.07 14.08
C SER A 39 -7.35 14.76 13.33
N ALA A 40 -7.57 13.63 13.99
CA ALA A 40 -7.43 12.29 13.40
C ALA A 40 -8.24 12.11 12.10
N MET A 41 -9.34 12.84 11.92
CA MET A 41 -10.15 12.83 10.71
C MET A 41 -9.43 13.37 9.46
N ARG A 42 -8.33 14.12 9.65
CA ARG A 42 -7.57 14.75 8.56
C ARG A 42 -6.32 13.99 8.18
N ILE A 43 -5.96 12.98 8.96
CA ILE A 43 -4.77 12.17 8.75
C ILE A 43 -5.18 10.99 7.90
N LYS A 44 -4.44 10.75 6.82
CA LYS A 44 -4.64 9.56 6.00
C LYS A 44 -3.36 8.78 5.86
N GLU A 45 -3.52 7.46 5.88
CA GLU A 45 -2.45 6.49 5.88
C GLU A 45 -2.91 5.30 5.03
N TRP A 46 -2.04 4.76 4.19
CA TRP A 46 -2.34 3.54 3.46
C TRP A 46 -1.09 2.75 3.10
N ASP A 47 -1.31 1.45 2.98
CA ASP A 47 -0.37 0.50 2.41
C ASP A 47 -1.13 -0.19 1.25
N TYR A 48 -0.65 0.06 0.04
CA TYR A 48 -1.19 -0.53 -1.18
C TYR A 48 -0.13 -1.43 -1.82
N TYR A 49 -0.54 -2.63 -2.19
CA TYR A 49 0.26 -3.52 -3.01
C TYR A 49 -0.46 -3.81 -4.32
N ALA A 50 0.32 -3.95 -5.39
CA ALA A 50 -0.15 -4.65 -6.58
C ALA A 50 0.90 -5.65 -7.05
N VAL A 51 0.45 -6.80 -7.53
CA VAL A 51 1.29 -7.84 -8.12
C VAL A 51 0.76 -8.12 -9.52
N LEU A 52 1.61 -7.85 -10.51
CA LEU A 52 1.36 -8.07 -11.92
C LEU A 52 2.08 -9.33 -12.35
N SER A 53 1.38 -10.25 -13.02
CA SER A 53 2.00 -11.36 -13.75
C SER A 53 1.88 -11.10 -15.25
N HIS A 54 3.02 -10.94 -15.92
CA HIS A 54 3.05 -10.75 -17.37
C HIS A 54 2.68 -12.02 -18.12
N GLU A 55 3.14 -13.17 -17.63
CA GLU A 55 2.88 -14.48 -18.25
C GLU A 55 1.42 -14.89 -18.13
N GLN A 56 0.81 -14.63 -16.97
CA GLN A 56 -0.60 -14.99 -16.72
C GLN A 56 -1.56 -13.89 -17.16
N GLU A 57 -1.04 -12.70 -17.46
CA GLU A 57 -1.76 -11.50 -17.92
C GLU A 57 -2.89 -11.08 -16.97
N PHE A 58 -2.57 -11.02 -15.67
CA PHE A 58 -3.46 -10.44 -14.65
C PHE A 58 -2.69 -9.62 -13.63
N CYS A 59 -3.40 -8.79 -12.88
CA CYS A 59 -2.89 -8.07 -11.73
C CYS A 59 -3.82 -8.25 -10.53
N ILE A 60 -3.25 -8.43 -9.34
CA ILE A 60 -3.96 -8.41 -8.05
C ILE A 60 -3.52 -7.18 -7.29
N ALA A 61 -4.46 -6.38 -6.81
CA ALA A 61 -4.18 -5.20 -6.01
C ALA A 61 -4.92 -5.27 -4.68
N ALA A 62 -4.25 -4.90 -3.58
CA ALA A 62 -4.81 -4.96 -2.25
C ALA A 62 -4.41 -3.74 -1.41
N THR A 63 -5.34 -3.25 -0.60
CA THR A 63 -5.16 -1.99 0.15
C THR A 63 -5.59 -2.10 1.60
N PHE A 64 -4.76 -1.60 2.50
CA PHE A 64 -5.21 -1.06 3.79
C PHE A 64 -5.15 0.45 3.73
N SER A 65 -6.26 1.13 4.02
CA SER A 65 -6.28 2.59 4.12
C SER A 65 -7.05 3.05 5.34
N ASP A 66 -6.45 3.92 6.14
CA ASP A 66 -7.13 4.74 7.13
C ASP A 66 -7.31 6.14 6.54
N LEU A 67 -8.54 6.50 6.18
CA LEU A 67 -8.89 7.79 5.59
C LEU A 67 -9.24 8.84 6.65
N GLY A 68 -8.93 8.56 7.92
CA GLY A 68 -9.24 9.40 9.07
C GLY A 68 -10.62 9.10 9.62
N PHE A 69 -11.70 9.38 8.87
CA PHE A 69 -13.07 9.13 9.35
C PHE A 69 -13.56 7.70 9.11
N ALA A 70 -12.92 6.96 8.21
CA ALA A 70 -13.21 5.57 7.90
C ALA A 70 -11.95 4.85 7.42
N ALA A 71 -11.89 3.55 7.67
CA ALA A 71 -10.94 2.68 7.03
C ALA A 71 -11.57 2.08 5.77
N LEU A 72 -10.79 2.02 4.69
CA LEU A 72 -11.12 1.35 3.44
C LEU A 72 -10.12 0.20 3.25
N LEU A 73 -10.66 -0.99 3.10
CA LEU A 73 -9.91 -2.22 2.84
C LEU A 73 -10.37 -2.72 1.48
N SER A 74 -9.47 -3.04 0.58
CA SER A 74 -9.86 -3.47 -0.77
C SER A 74 -9.00 -4.60 -1.32
N LEU A 75 -9.61 -5.41 -2.17
CA LEU A 75 -8.95 -6.40 -3.02
C LEU A 75 -9.54 -6.30 -4.42
N ALA A 76 -8.69 -6.18 -5.42
CA ALA A 76 -9.06 -6.11 -6.82
C ALA A 76 -8.32 -7.17 -7.65
N TYR A 77 -9.03 -7.72 -8.63
CA TYR A 77 -8.48 -8.56 -9.68
C TYR A 77 -8.67 -7.85 -11.02
N ILE A 78 -7.58 -7.72 -11.77
CA ILE A 78 -7.54 -7.08 -13.08
C ILE A 78 -7.14 -8.14 -14.09
N ASP A 79 -8.05 -8.49 -14.98
CA ASP A 79 -7.83 -9.39 -16.11
C ASP A 79 -7.34 -8.57 -17.32
N LEU A 80 -6.07 -8.73 -17.69
CA LEU A 80 -5.48 -7.99 -18.80
C LEU A 80 -5.84 -8.59 -20.16
N LYS A 81 -6.18 -9.89 -20.22
CA LYS A 81 -6.64 -10.54 -21.45
C LYS A 81 -8.02 -10.02 -21.87
N LEU A 82 -8.92 -9.89 -20.90
CA LEU A 82 -10.28 -9.39 -21.12
C LEU A 82 -10.39 -7.87 -21.01
N GLY A 83 -9.38 -7.19 -20.48
CA GLY A 83 -9.40 -5.74 -20.24
C GLY A 83 -10.45 -5.32 -19.22
N ARG A 84 -10.70 -6.16 -18.21
CA ARG A 84 -11.76 -5.99 -17.21
C ARG A 84 -11.20 -6.11 -15.80
N ASN A 85 -11.89 -5.53 -14.83
CA ASN A 85 -11.53 -5.66 -13.42
C ASN A 85 -12.77 -5.85 -12.55
N VAL A 86 -12.53 -6.41 -11.37
CA VAL A 86 -13.50 -6.48 -10.28
C VAL A 86 -12.79 -6.10 -8.98
N GLN A 87 -13.51 -5.46 -8.06
CA GLN A 87 -13.01 -5.07 -6.75
C GLN A 87 -14.06 -5.37 -5.68
N VAL A 88 -13.59 -5.83 -4.52
CA VAL A 88 -14.37 -5.92 -3.29
C VAL A 88 -13.79 -4.94 -2.29
N ASP A 89 -14.66 -4.14 -1.69
CA ASP A 89 -14.33 -3.15 -0.68
C ASP A 89 -15.00 -3.49 0.65
N ALA A 90 -14.32 -3.21 1.74
CA ALA A 90 -14.91 -3.14 3.06
C ALA A 90 -14.60 -1.79 3.71
N ILE A 91 -15.63 -1.18 4.29
CA ILE A 91 -15.53 0.11 4.96
C ILE A 91 -15.78 -0.10 6.45
N LYS A 92 -14.84 0.36 7.28
CA LYS A 92 -15.00 0.41 8.74
C LYS A 92 -15.09 1.87 9.18
N PRO A 93 -16.27 2.36 9.61
CA PRO A 93 -16.41 3.75 10.05
C PRO A 93 -15.61 3.99 11.34
N LEU A 94 -15.26 5.26 11.58
CA LEU A 94 -14.59 5.73 12.79
C LEU A 94 -13.26 5.02 13.08
N SER A 95 -12.47 4.82 12.01
CA SER A 95 -11.11 4.28 12.10
C SER A 95 -10.22 5.20 12.94
N LEU A 96 -10.11 6.49 12.61
CA LEU A 96 -9.38 7.50 13.37
C LEU A 96 -7.91 7.11 13.69
N GLY A 97 -7.26 6.31 12.84
CA GLY A 97 -5.93 5.75 13.08
C GLY A 97 -5.91 4.37 13.76
N LYS A 98 -7.06 3.76 14.03
CA LYS A 98 -7.16 2.43 14.69
C LYS A 98 -6.77 1.25 13.81
N LEU A 99 -6.42 1.49 12.53
CA LEU A 99 -5.71 0.46 11.77
C LEU A 99 -4.27 0.28 12.25
N HIS A 100 -3.73 1.23 13.04
CA HIS A 100 -2.37 1.19 13.57
C HIS A 100 -1.33 0.92 12.47
N LEU A 101 -1.52 1.59 11.33
CA LEU A 101 -0.59 1.47 10.21
C LEU A 101 0.81 1.91 10.65
N PRO A 102 1.88 1.19 10.25
CA PRO A 102 3.21 1.46 10.76
C PRO A 102 3.74 2.82 10.33
N HIS A 103 4.74 3.31 11.06
CA HIS A 103 5.37 4.60 10.83
C HIS A 103 6.28 4.61 9.59
N ASP A 104 6.72 3.45 9.15
CA ASP A 104 7.55 3.24 7.96
C ASP A 104 7.06 2.00 7.19
N SER A 105 7.69 1.69 6.07
CA SER A 105 7.37 0.52 5.25
C SER A 105 8.16 -0.75 5.63
N GLY A 106 8.88 -0.72 6.75
CA GLY A 106 9.80 -1.74 7.24
C GLY A 106 9.11 -2.99 7.78
N ASP A 107 9.74 -3.68 8.73
CA ASP A 107 9.22 -4.94 9.29
C ASP A 107 7.93 -4.68 10.09
N HIS A 108 6.86 -5.34 9.69
CA HIS A 108 5.54 -5.20 10.30
C HIS A 108 4.65 -6.39 9.98
N ALA A 109 3.51 -6.48 10.65
CA ALA A 109 2.41 -7.34 10.26
C ALA A 109 1.09 -6.63 10.56
N ILE A 110 0.16 -6.67 9.61
CA ILE A 110 -1.19 -6.15 9.74
C ILE A 110 -2.16 -7.13 9.07
N SER A 111 -3.32 -7.32 9.68
CA SER A 111 -4.36 -8.19 9.14
C SER A 111 -5.75 -7.66 9.44
N TRP A 112 -6.68 -7.92 8.54
CA TRP A 112 -8.09 -7.62 8.70
C TRP A 112 -8.93 -8.64 7.92
N ALA A 113 -10.08 -9.00 8.45
CA ALA A 113 -10.98 -9.92 7.80
C ALA A 113 -12.45 -9.64 8.16
N ASN A 114 -13.32 -9.90 7.21
CA ASN A 114 -14.74 -10.19 7.41
C ASN A 114 -15.12 -11.43 6.59
N GLU A 115 -16.42 -11.64 6.38
CA GLU A 115 -16.95 -12.78 5.64
C GLU A 115 -16.60 -12.75 4.13
N HIS A 116 -16.50 -11.56 3.53
CA HIS A 116 -16.31 -11.39 2.08
C HIS A 116 -14.88 -11.01 1.66
N LEU A 117 -14.05 -10.52 2.58
CA LEU A 117 -12.72 -9.98 2.31
C LEU A 117 -11.76 -10.27 3.47
N ARG A 118 -10.59 -10.80 3.13
CA ARG A 118 -9.50 -11.11 4.07
C ARG A 118 -8.20 -10.57 3.51
N LEU A 119 -7.46 -9.83 4.32
CA LEU A 119 -6.19 -9.23 3.96
C LEU A 119 -5.20 -9.42 5.11
N ALA A 120 -3.99 -9.83 4.82
CA ALA A 120 -2.86 -9.76 5.74
C ALA A 120 -1.59 -9.41 4.99
N PHE A 121 -0.95 -8.33 5.41
CA PHE A 121 0.35 -7.90 4.91
C PHE A 121 1.38 -8.09 6.00
N SER A 122 2.56 -8.55 5.62
CA SER A 122 3.69 -8.60 6.52
C SER A 122 4.99 -8.36 5.79
N ARG A 123 5.99 -7.87 6.51
CA ARG A 123 7.36 -7.81 6.07
C ARG A 123 8.29 -8.34 7.16
N LYS A 124 9.26 -9.13 6.74
CA LYS A 124 10.38 -9.57 7.56
C LYS A 124 11.65 -9.54 6.74
N HIS A 125 12.57 -8.64 7.07
CA HIS A 125 13.77 -8.35 6.28
C HIS A 125 13.42 -8.02 4.82
N GLU A 126 13.88 -8.81 3.86
CA GLU A 126 13.68 -8.59 2.43
C GLU A 126 12.33 -9.12 1.92
N LEU A 127 11.65 -9.95 2.71
CA LEU A 127 10.45 -10.65 2.27
C LEU A 127 9.21 -9.89 2.71
N ARG A 128 8.36 -9.55 1.75
CA ARG A 128 7.00 -9.07 1.98
C ARG A 128 6.03 -10.19 1.61
N ARG A 129 5.08 -10.49 2.47
CA ARG A 129 4.05 -11.51 2.21
C ARG A 129 2.67 -10.88 2.22
N LEU A 130 1.88 -11.20 1.21
CA LEU A 130 0.50 -10.79 1.04
C LEU A 130 -0.36 -12.05 1.05
N LEU A 131 -1.24 -12.16 2.04
CA LEU A 131 -2.29 -13.17 2.09
C LEU A 131 -3.61 -12.44 1.87
N VAL A 132 -4.26 -12.67 0.74
CA VAL A 132 -5.48 -11.95 0.36
C VAL A 132 -6.52 -12.92 -0.16
N ALA A 133 -7.78 -12.71 0.23
CA ALA A 133 -8.88 -13.54 -0.26
C ALA A 133 -10.20 -12.78 -0.31
N ALA A 134 -10.99 -13.06 -1.35
CA ALA A 134 -12.39 -12.67 -1.49
C ALA A 134 -13.18 -13.87 -2.05
N PRO A 135 -13.74 -14.73 -1.19
CA PRO A 135 -14.30 -16.02 -1.60
C PRO A 135 -15.55 -15.91 -2.48
N GLU A 136 -16.27 -14.79 -2.42
CA GLU A 136 -17.52 -14.56 -3.17
C GLU A 136 -17.33 -13.60 -4.36
N MET A 137 -16.10 -13.18 -4.65
CA MET A 137 -15.81 -12.26 -5.76
C MET A 137 -16.10 -12.94 -7.10
N VAL A 138 -17.06 -12.41 -7.86
CA VAL A 138 -17.33 -12.85 -9.23
C VAL A 138 -16.33 -12.19 -10.18
N LEU A 139 -15.50 -13.01 -10.80
CA LEU A 139 -14.41 -12.59 -11.67
C LEU A 139 -14.87 -12.23 -13.09
N PRO A 140 -14.06 -11.52 -13.89
CA PRO A 140 -14.45 -11.05 -15.21
C PRO A 140 -14.90 -12.13 -16.21
N ASP A 141 -14.45 -13.37 -16.02
CA ASP A 141 -14.80 -14.54 -16.83
C ASP A 141 -15.93 -15.40 -16.22
N GLY A 142 -16.49 -14.98 -15.09
CA GLY A 142 -17.59 -15.65 -14.40
C GLY A 142 -17.18 -16.65 -13.34
N ARG A 143 -15.89 -16.95 -13.16
CA ARG A 143 -15.42 -17.75 -12.00
C ARG A 143 -15.69 -17.00 -10.70
N VAL A 144 -15.83 -17.73 -9.59
CA VAL A 144 -16.15 -17.15 -8.28
C VAL A 144 -15.06 -17.50 -7.28
N GLY A 145 -14.52 -16.47 -6.63
CA GLY A 145 -13.52 -16.60 -5.59
C GLY A 145 -12.13 -16.23 -6.06
N LEU A 146 -11.44 -15.48 -5.21
CA LEU A 146 -10.03 -15.16 -5.35
C LEU A 146 -9.33 -15.44 -4.02
N ASP A 147 -8.21 -16.16 -4.05
CA ASP A 147 -7.34 -16.40 -2.89
C ASP A 147 -5.89 -16.35 -3.38
N ALA A 148 -5.02 -15.62 -2.67
CA ALA A 148 -3.63 -15.51 -3.07
C ALA A 148 -2.69 -15.46 -1.86
N ASP A 149 -1.63 -16.25 -1.95
CA ASP A 149 -0.48 -16.25 -1.05
C ASP A 149 0.75 -15.86 -1.85
N LEU A 150 1.15 -14.60 -1.72
CA LEU A 150 2.17 -13.97 -2.54
C LEU A 150 3.35 -13.56 -1.68
N THR A 151 4.56 -13.81 -2.17
CA THR A 151 5.81 -13.36 -1.59
C THR A 151 6.55 -12.46 -2.58
N LEU A 152 6.84 -11.23 -2.16
CA LEU A 152 7.60 -10.24 -2.91
C LEU A 152 8.97 -10.06 -2.26
N ILE A 153 10.02 -9.99 -3.08
CA ILE A 153 11.40 -9.82 -2.61
C ILE A 153 11.85 -8.37 -2.83
N GLN A 154 12.06 -7.63 -1.75
CA GLN A 154 12.67 -6.31 -1.76
C GLN A 154 14.15 -6.43 -1.36
N GLN A 155 15.03 -6.48 -2.35
CA GLN A 155 16.47 -6.54 -2.09
C GLN A 155 16.95 -5.31 -1.31
N PRO A 156 17.97 -5.41 -0.44
CA PRO A 156 18.40 -4.30 0.43
C PRO A 156 18.92 -3.08 -0.34
N ASN A 157 19.45 -3.30 -1.54
CA ASN A 157 19.96 -2.28 -2.44
C ASN A 157 18.89 -1.73 -3.41
N LEU A 158 17.67 -2.28 -3.41
CA LEU A 158 16.59 -1.79 -4.25
C LEU A 158 16.19 -0.39 -3.79
N GLU A 159 16.36 0.59 -4.67
CA GLU A 159 15.94 1.96 -4.42
C GLU A 159 14.41 2.08 -4.49
N SER A 160 13.88 3.05 -3.75
CA SER A 160 12.45 3.42 -3.79
C SER A 160 12.30 4.90 -4.12
N LEU A 161 11.20 5.28 -4.76
CA LEU A 161 10.87 6.68 -4.98
C LEU A 161 10.12 7.20 -3.76
N ASN A 162 10.76 8.11 -3.02
CA ASN A 162 10.17 8.72 -1.83
C ASN A 162 9.93 10.19 -2.11
N ILE A 163 8.76 10.73 -1.75
CA ILE A 163 8.41 12.14 -1.99
C ILE A 163 7.76 12.72 -0.74
N ALA A 164 8.27 13.85 -0.25
CA ALA A 164 7.65 14.64 0.80
C ALA A 164 7.29 16.02 0.24
N THR A 165 6.00 16.38 0.27
CA THR A 165 5.50 17.65 -0.24
C THR A 165 4.36 18.20 0.61
N SER A 166 4.21 19.52 0.69
CA SER A 166 3.08 20.20 1.32
C SER A 166 2.24 20.99 0.32
N TRP A 167 1.02 21.34 0.72
CA TRP A 167 0.15 22.22 -0.07
C TRP A 167 0.54 23.68 0.14
N LYS A 168 0.61 24.46 -0.94
CA LYS A 168 0.99 25.88 -0.90
C LYS A 168 0.06 26.70 -0.01
N GLU A 169 -1.22 26.39 -0.04
CA GLU A 169 -2.29 27.07 0.69
C GLU A 169 -2.30 26.70 2.18
N ASN A 170 -1.71 25.56 2.54
CA ASN A 170 -1.62 25.09 3.91
C ASN A 170 -0.38 24.20 4.09
N ARG A 171 0.73 24.82 4.50
CA ARG A 171 2.01 24.13 4.69
C ARG A 171 2.02 23.06 5.78
N LYS A 172 1.02 23.04 6.67
CA LYS A 172 0.86 21.94 7.63
C LYS A 172 0.19 20.72 7.02
N ALA A 173 -0.55 20.86 5.91
CA ALA A 173 -1.04 19.73 5.14
C ALA A 173 0.10 19.21 4.27
N PHE A 174 0.31 17.89 4.26
CA PHE A 174 1.40 17.27 3.54
C PHE A 174 1.09 15.86 3.08
N TYR A 175 1.87 15.39 2.13
CA TYR A 175 1.88 14.04 1.62
C TYR A 175 3.32 13.51 1.60
N LEU A 176 3.54 12.42 2.32
CA LEU A 176 4.73 11.59 2.27
C LEU A 176 4.36 10.28 1.58
N ASN A 177 5.15 9.88 0.58
CA ASN A 177 4.97 8.62 -0.13
C ASN A 177 6.28 7.88 -0.28
N GLU A 178 6.20 6.55 -0.29
CA GLU A 178 7.23 5.66 -0.78
C GLU A 178 6.64 4.75 -1.87
N LYS A 179 7.33 4.62 -3.00
CA LYS A 179 7.04 3.65 -4.05
C LYS A 179 8.22 2.70 -4.23
N VAL A 180 8.02 1.44 -3.87
CA VAL A 180 8.97 0.35 -4.16
C VAL A 180 8.45 -0.39 -5.38
N ASN A 181 9.14 -0.32 -6.50
CA ASN A 181 8.70 -0.93 -7.76
C ASN A 181 9.53 -2.19 -8.07
N CYS A 182 8.99 -3.03 -8.96
CA CYS A 182 9.71 -4.16 -9.56
C CYS A 182 10.25 -5.18 -8.56
N MET A 183 9.57 -5.40 -7.43
CA MET A 183 9.92 -6.49 -6.51
C MET A 183 9.57 -7.83 -7.18
N PRO A 184 10.51 -8.78 -7.39
CA PRO A 184 10.16 -10.09 -7.92
C PRO A 184 9.13 -10.78 -7.03
N ALA A 185 8.08 -11.33 -7.64
CA ALA A 185 6.96 -11.93 -6.92
C ALA A 185 6.82 -13.42 -7.25
N THR A 186 6.58 -14.23 -6.22
CA THR A 186 6.24 -15.66 -6.33
C THR A 186 5.01 -15.93 -5.49
N GLY A 187 4.35 -17.06 -5.71
CA GLY A 187 3.21 -17.43 -4.89
C GLY A 187 2.21 -18.31 -5.60
N LEU A 188 1.11 -18.55 -4.92
CA LEU A 188 -0.05 -19.27 -5.44
C LEU A 188 -1.23 -18.30 -5.49
N VAL A 189 -1.91 -18.28 -6.63
CA VAL A 189 -3.18 -17.59 -6.82
C VAL A 189 -4.22 -18.63 -7.20
N ARG A 190 -5.32 -18.69 -6.45
CA ARG A 190 -6.52 -19.45 -6.80
C ARG A 190 -7.56 -18.51 -7.42
N ILE A 191 -8.01 -18.86 -8.61
CA ILE A 191 -8.96 -18.10 -9.41
C ILE A 191 -10.15 -19.03 -9.66
N GLY A 192 -11.18 -18.93 -8.81
CA GLY A 192 -12.14 -20.03 -8.65
C GLY A 192 -11.45 -21.30 -8.19
N ASP A 193 -11.62 -22.38 -8.94
CA ASP A 193 -11.00 -23.69 -8.65
C ASP A 193 -9.59 -23.85 -9.27
N ASP A 194 -9.17 -22.90 -10.13
CA ASP A 194 -7.89 -23.00 -10.83
C ASP A 194 -6.73 -22.47 -9.97
N GLU A 195 -5.65 -23.22 -9.91
CA GLU A 195 -4.41 -22.85 -9.24
C GLU A 195 -3.37 -22.34 -10.23
N VAL A 196 -2.86 -21.14 -9.98
CA VAL A 196 -1.81 -20.48 -10.78
C VAL A 196 -0.61 -20.16 -9.90
N HIS A 197 0.55 -20.69 -10.27
CA HIS A 197 1.82 -20.37 -9.63
C HIS A 197 2.50 -19.20 -10.32
N LEU A 198 2.92 -18.20 -9.54
CA LEU A 198 3.68 -17.07 -10.06
C LEU A 198 5.17 -17.37 -10.11
N ASP A 199 5.78 -17.09 -11.27
CA ASP A 199 7.23 -17.10 -11.46
C ASP A 199 7.81 -15.70 -11.26
N SER A 200 8.88 -15.60 -10.47
CA SER A 200 9.59 -14.35 -10.19
C SER A 200 10.24 -13.68 -11.41
N ALA A 201 10.46 -14.42 -12.50
CA ALA A 201 10.99 -13.91 -13.75
C ALA A 201 9.94 -13.14 -14.57
N SER A 202 8.65 -13.45 -14.37
CA SER A 202 7.53 -12.88 -15.13
C SER A 202 6.53 -12.11 -14.26
N SER A 203 6.71 -12.11 -12.94
CA SER A 203 5.78 -11.51 -11.98
C SER A 203 6.46 -10.51 -11.05
N PHE A 204 5.87 -9.32 -10.92
CA PHE A 204 6.45 -8.21 -10.18
C PHE A 204 5.42 -7.51 -9.30
N GLY A 205 5.86 -7.19 -8.09
CA GLY A 205 5.11 -6.44 -7.10
C GLY A 205 5.54 -4.97 -7.02
N VAL A 206 4.59 -4.13 -6.62
CA VAL A 206 4.78 -2.73 -6.25
C VAL A 206 4.19 -2.48 -4.87
N LEU A 207 4.86 -1.63 -4.08
CA LEU A 207 4.32 -1.00 -2.89
C LEU A 207 4.06 0.47 -3.20
N ASP A 208 2.88 0.95 -2.84
CA ASP A 208 2.56 2.37 -2.69
C ASP A 208 2.17 2.62 -1.23
N TRP A 209 3.10 3.21 -0.48
CA TRP A 209 2.94 3.50 0.94
C TRP A 209 2.76 4.99 1.13
N GLY A 210 1.66 5.43 1.74
CA GLY A 210 1.35 6.85 1.88
C GLY A 210 0.98 7.24 3.29
N ARG A 211 1.45 8.40 3.73
CA ARG A 211 1.09 9.03 5.00
C ARG A 211 0.93 10.53 4.79
N GLY A 212 -0.01 11.15 5.50
CA GLY A 212 -0.17 12.59 5.36
C GLY A 212 -1.32 13.22 6.11
N ARG A 213 -1.49 14.52 5.84
CA ARG A 213 -2.59 15.34 6.31
C ARG A 213 -3.19 16.08 5.12
N TRP A 214 -4.50 15.95 4.92
CA TRP A 214 -5.20 16.56 3.80
C TRP A 214 -5.77 17.95 4.10
N THR A 215 -5.96 18.74 3.04
CA THR A 215 -6.41 20.14 3.10
C THR A 215 -7.90 20.30 3.43
N TYR A 216 -8.73 19.34 3.05
CA TYR A 216 -10.20 19.45 3.09
C TYR A 216 -10.86 18.85 4.34
N THR A 217 -12.17 19.13 4.44
CA THR A 217 -13.22 18.27 5.01
C THR A 217 -14.22 18.01 3.89
#